data_AF-A0A7V9JKL5-F1
#
_entry.id   AF-A0A7V9JKL5-F1
#
_cell.length_a   1.000
_cell.length_b   1.000
_cell.length_c   1.000
_cell.angle_alpha   90.00
_cell.angle_beta   90.00
_cell.angle_gamma   90.00
#
_symmetry.space_group_name_H-M   'P 1'
#
loop_
_entity.id
_entity.type
_entity.pdbx_description
1 polymer ?
#
loop_
_entity_poly.entity_id
_entity_poly.type
_entity_poly.pdbx_seq_one_letter_code
_entity_poly.pdbx_strand_id
1 'polypeptide(L)'
;MSPMSPSKNQIVVAIGVLAAAFAIAACGGDGKSKGSEPASATSTLPQGSEAIALKPADFSVEIDNPYWPMKPGNKWVYSETDTAGGNEKVVVEVTDKTKMIANGIEARVIRDTVS
;
A
#
# COMPACT_ATOMS: atom_id res chain seq x y z
N MET A 1 6.21 46.23 0.40
CA MET A 1 5.16 45.47 -0.29
C MET A 1 5.39 44.00 0.02
N SER A 2 4.78 43.52 1.10
CA SER A 2 5.02 42.19 1.68
C SER A 2 4.15 41.11 1.01
N PRO A 3 4.60 39.83 0.98
CA PRO A 3 3.87 38.72 0.39
C PRO A 3 2.73 38.21 1.30
N MET A 4 1.64 37.78 0.65
CA MET A 4 0.45 37.19 1.27
C MET A 4 0.56 35.65 1.22
N SER A 5 0.48 34.99 2.38
CA SER A 5 0.34 33.54 2.55
C SER A 5 -0.66 33.28 3.70
N PRO A 6 -1.17 32.06 3.93
CA PRO A 6 -2.57 31.69 3.77
C PRO A 6 -3.35 31.66 5.11
N SER A 7 -4.67 31.82 5.03
CA SER A 7 -5.59 31.73 6.17
C SER A 7 -5.73 30.30 6.68
N LYS A 8 -5.20 30.05 7.89
CA LYS A 8 -5.45 28.85 8.70
C LYS A 8 -6.78 29.04 9.45
N ASN A 9 -7.79 28.23 9.12
CA ASN A 9 -8.97 28.06 9.96
C ASN A 9 -8.59 27.21 11.18
N GLN A 10 -8.32 27.87 12.31
CA GLN A 10 -8.18 27.20 13.59
C GLN A 10 -9.52 27.17 14.31
N ILE A 11 -10.17 26.01 14.24
CA ILE A 11 -11.30 25.66 15.08
C ILE A 11 -10.75 25.41 16.49
N VAL A 12 -11.10 26.30 17.42
CA VAL A 12 -10.83 26.18 18.84
C VAL A 12 -11.77 25.13 19.43
N VAL A 13 -11.23 24.04 19.96
CA VAL A 13 -11.98 23.14 20.84
C VAL A 13 -11.14 22.95 22.11
N ALA A 14 -11.56 23.65 23.16
CA ALA A 14 -11.12 23.41 24.53
C ALA A 14 -11.84 22.15 25.05
N ILE A 15 -11.10 21.17 25.53
CA ILE A 15 -11.66 20.08 26.34
C ILE A 15 -10.86 20.00 27.63
N GLY A 16 -11.58 20.32 28.72
CA GLY A 16 -11.10 20.37 30.08
C GLY A 16 -10.88 18.99 30.69
N VAL A 17 -9.99 18.99 31.68
CA VAL A 17 -9.68 17.89 32.59
C VAL A 17 -10.93 17.52 33.40
N LEU A 18 -11.29 16.24 33.41
CA LEU A 18 -12.09 15.67 34.49
C LEU A 18 -11.64 14.24 34.80
N ALA A 19 -10.97 14.09 35.95
CA ALA A 19 -10.63 12.83 36.55
C ALA A 19 -11.85 12.27 37.31
N ALA A 20 -12.11 10.97 37.19
CA ALA A 20 -12.81 10.19 38.23
C ALA A 20 -12.54 8.69 38.03
N ALA A 21 -11.95 8.09 39.06
CA ALA A 21 -11.72 6.65 39.19
C ALA A 21 -13.00 5.93 39.61
N PHE A 22 -13.26 4.75 39.02
CA PHE A 22 -14.06 3.70 39.66
C PHE A 22 -13.46 2.34 39.30
N ALA A 23 -12.73 1.77 40.25
CA ALA A 23 -12.35 0.36 40.25
C ALA A 23 -13.56 -0.44 40.77
N ILE A 24 -14.12 -1.31 39.93
CA ILE A 24 -15.07 -2.33 40.38
C ILE A 24 -14.39 -3.68 40.17
N ALA A 25 -13.89 -4.23 41.27
CA ALA A 25 -13.53 -5.63 41.36
C ALA A 25 -14.81 -6.46 41.42
N ALA A 26 -15.02 -7.32 40.41
CA ALA A 26 -15.98 -8.41 40.48
C ALA A 26 -15.35 -9.64 39.82
N CYS A 27 -14.61 -10.41 40.63
CA CYS A 27 -14.39 -11.83 40.40
C CYS A 27 -15.72 -12.55 40.65
N GLY A 28 -16.14 -13.42 39.74
CA GLY A 28 -17.23 -14.36 40.00
C GLY A 28 -17.87 -14.89 38.74
N GLY A 29 -17.52 -16.12 38.35
CA GLY A 29 -18.25 -16.86 37.33
C GLY A 29 -17.42 -17.95 36.65
N ASP A 30 -17.38 -19.13 37.27
CA ASP A 30 -16.94 -20.39 36.67
C ASP A 30 -17.68 -20.66 35.34
N GLY A 31 -17.02 -20.28 34.25
CA GLY A 31 -17.33 -20.75 32.92
C GLY A 31 -16.04 -21.27 32.31
N LYS A 32 -15.87 -22.59 32.30
CA LYS A 32 -14.93 -23.29 31.42
C LYS A 32 -15.41 -23.09 29.98
N SER A 33 -15.39 -21.85 29.50
CA SER A 33 -15.32 -21.56 28.08
C SER A 33 -14.02 -22.20 27.66
N LYS A 34 -14.10 -23.33 26.94
CA LYS A 34 -13.02 -23.70 26.05
C LYS A 34 -12.83 -22.48 25.17
N GLY A 35 -11.91 -21.62 25.57
CA GLY A 35 -11.31 -20.67 24.67
C GLY A 35 -10.82 -21.56 23.55
N SER A 36 -11.51 -21.53 22.43
CA SER A 36 -10.81 -21.54 21.17
C SER A 36 -9.81 -20.42 21.36
N GLU A 37 -8.59 -20.77 21.81
CA GLU A 37 -7.43 -19.98 21.45
C GLU A 37 -7.67 -19.64 19.99
N PRO A 38 -7.70 -18.35 19.59
CA PRO A 38 -7.44 -18.10 18.20
C PRO A 38 -6.13 -18.82 17.99
N ALA A 39 -6.16 -19.89 17.20
CA ALA A 39 -4.96 -20.38 16.56
C ALA A 39 -4.49 -19.13 15.83
N SER A 40 -3.60 -18.38 16.48
CA SER A 40 -2.74 -17.44 15.83
C SER A 40 -1.95 -18.36 14.94
N ALA A 41 -2.52 -18.66 13.77
CA ALA A 41 -1.83 -19.24 12.67
C ALA A 41 -0.63 -18.32 12.53
N THR A 42 0.50 -18.79 13.04
CA THR A 42 1.73 -18.04 13.06
C THR A 42 1.98 -17.79 11.60
N SER A 43 1.73 -16.57 11.13
CA SER A 43 1.81 -16.27 9.72
C SER A 43 3.23 -16.59 9.33
N THR A 44 3.42 -17.64 8.53
CA THR A 44 4.75 -18.09 8.07
C THR A 44 5.36 -17.10 7.07
N LEU A 45 4.65 -16.00 6.80
CA LEU A 45 5.12 -14.90 6.00
C LEU A 45 6.01 -13.98 6.85
N PRO A 46 7.11 -13.49 6.28
CA PRO A 46 7.97 -12.53 6.95
C PRO A 46 7.18 -11.28 7.35
N GLN A 47 7.51 -10.71 8.51
CA GLN A 47 6.86 -9.53 9.07
C GLN A 47 7.70 -8.27 8.87
N GLY A 48 7.09 -7.19 8.37
CA GLY A 48 7.71 -5.88 8.28
C GLY A 48 9.02 -5.87 7.47
N SER A 49 10.14 -5.59 8.14
CA SER A 49 11.49 -5.50 7.55
C SER A 49 12.29 -6.80 7.66
N GLU A 50 11.67 -7.91 8.05
CA GLU A 50 12.34 -9.22 8.05
C GLU A 50 12.91 -9.52 6.67
N ALA A 51 14.21 -9.79 6.61
CA ALA A 51 14.90 -10.06 5.36
C ALA A 51 14.46 -11.41 4.79
N ILE A 52 14.21 -11.44 3.49
CA ILE A 52 13.96 -12.67 2.74
C ILE A 52 15.03 -12.85 1.67
N ALA A 53 15.55 -14.08 1.57
CA ALA A 53 16.44 -14.46 0.49
C ALA A 53 15.63 -14.69 -0.79
N LEU A 54 15.70 -13.73 -1.72
CA LEU A 54 15.11 -13.90 -3.06
C LEU A 54 15.96 -14.87 -3.87
N LYS A 55 15.30 -15.75 -4.63
CA LYS A 55 15.96 -16.63 -5.60
C LYS A 55 15.68 -16.08 -7.00
N PRO A 56 16.67 -15.48 -7.68
CA PRO A 56 16.43 -14.87 -8.99
C PRO A 56 15.83 -15.82 -10.03
N ALA A 57 16.15 -17.11 -9.96
CA ALA A 57 15.63 -18.14 -10.86
C ALA A 57 14.11 -18.38 -10.73
N ASP A 58 13.49 -17.94 -9.64
CA ASP A 58 12.04 -18.07 -9.42
C ASP A 58 11.25 -16.91 -10.08
N PHE A 59 11.94 -15.92 -10.66
CA PHE A 59 11.34 -14.76 -11.32
C PHE A 59 11.40 -14.91 -12.85
N SER A 60 10.41 -14.32 -13.53
CA SER A 60 10.34 -14.29 -14.99
C SER A 60 10.09 -12.86 -15.49
N VAL A 61 10.55 -12.59 -16.71
CA VAL A 61 10.24 -11.36 -17.46
C VAL A 61 8.91 -11.48 -18.22
N GLU A 62 8.30 -12.66 -18.25
CA GLU A 62 6.98 -12.89 -18.80
C GLU A 62 5.91 -12.52 -17.75
N ILE A 63 4.99 -11.63 -18.13
CA ILE A 63 3.89 -11.18 -17.27
C ILE A 63 2.60 -11.71 -17.91
N ASP A 64 2.17 -12.87 -17.44
CA ASP A 64 1.13 -13.71 -18.04
C ASP A 64 -0.17 -13.76 -17.23
N ASN A 65 -0.38 -12.77 -16.34
CA ASN A 65 -1.59 -12.67 -15.53
C ASN A 65 -2.85 -12.76 -16.43
N PRO A 66 -3.81 -13.66 -16.14
CA PRO A 66 -4.95 -13.93 -17.02
C PRO A 66 -5.87 -12.72 -17.24
N TYR A 67 -5.88 -11.77 -16.31
CA TYR A 67 -6.68 -10.54 -16.41
C TYR A 67 -5.89 -9.38 -17.02
N TRP A 68 -4.56 -9.43 -16.94
CA TRP A 68 -3.70 -8.35 -17.40
C TRP A 68 -2.34 -8.85 -17.91
N PRO A 69 -2.33 -9.52 -19.07
CA PRO A 69 -1.08 -9.97 -19.68
C PRO A 69 -0.31 -8.75 -20.22
N MET A 70 0.98 -8.66 -19.90
CA MET A 70 1.84 -7.55 -20.32
C MET A 70 2.93 -8.07 -21.26
N LYS A 71 2.52 -8.40 -22.48
CA LYS A 71 3.43 -8.79 -23.56
C LYS A 71 4.12 -7.55 -24.13
N PRO A 72 5.40 -7.64 -24.57
CA PRO A 72 6.06 -6.53 -25.25
C PRO A 72 5.21 -6.00 -26.40
N GLY A 73 5.11 -4.67 -26.50
CA GLY A 73 4.27 -3.99 -27.49
C GLY A 73 2.84 -3.69 -27.00
N ASN A 74 2.37 -4.30 -25.90
CA ASN A 74 1.09 -3.91 -25.30
C ASN A 74 1.14 -2.44 -24.86
N LYS A 75 0.05 -1.72 -25.11
CA LYS A 75 -0.08 -0.29 -24.83
C LYS A 75 -1.47 0.05 -24.33
N TRP A 76 -1.54 0.80 -23.24
CA TRP A 76 -2.77 1.38 -22.71
C TRP A 76 -2.66 2.90 -22.68
N VAL A 77 -3.75 3.57 -23.03
CA VAL A 77 -3.85 5.02 -23.03
C VAL A 77 -5.06 5.40 -22.21
N TYR A 78 -4.82 6.09 -21.11
CA TYR A 78 -5.85 6.60 -20.20
C TYR A 78 -6.00 8.11 -20.39
N SER A 79 -7.23 8.58 -20.23
CA SER A 79 -7.54 9.99 -20.12
C SER A 79 -8.10 10.21 -18.73
N GLU A 80 -7.48 11.09 -17.98
CA GLU A 80 -7.85 11.41 -16.61
C GLU A 80 -8.27 12.86 -16.52
N THR A 81 -9.21 13.15 -15.62
CA THR A 81 -9.64 14.51 -15.31
C THR A 81 -9.48 14.71 -13.81
N ASP A 82 -8.71 15.72 -13.40
CA ASP A 82 -8.51 16.05 -11.99
C ASP A 82 -9.74 16.76 -11.39
N THR A 83 -9.71 17.00 -10.08
CA THR A 83 -10.83 17.64 -9.36
C THR A 83 -11.01 19.12 -9.70
N ALA A 84 -10.02 19.76 -10.31
CA ALA A 84 -10.06 21.13 -10.81
C ALA A 84 -10.44 21.22 -12.30
N GLY A 85 -10.63 20.08 -12.98
CA GLY A 85 -10.97 19.99 -14.39
C GLY A 85 -9.78 19.96 -15.36
N GLY A 86 -8.55 19.82 -14.85
CA GLY A 86 -7.36 19.54 -15.66
C GLY A 86 -7.47 18.17 -16.31
N ASN A 87 -7.03 18.05 -17.57
CA ASN A 87 -7.02 16.76 -18.27
C ASN A 87 -5.58 16.27 -18.44
N GLU A 88 -5.36 15.01 -18.13
CA GLU A 88 -4.08 14.32 -18.32
C GLU A 88 -4.26 13.10 -19.20
N LYS A 89 -3.22 12.81 -19.99
CA LYS A 89 -3.13 11.57 -20.75
C LYS A 89 -2.00 10.72 -20.19
N VAL A 90 -2.34 9.50 -19.78
CA VAL A 90 -1.37 8.51 -19.30
C VAL A 90 -1.17 7.43 -20.35
N VAL A 91 0.07 7.09 -20.67
CA VAL A 91 0.43 6.03 -21.60
C VAL A 91 1.29 5.01 -20.90
N VAL A 92 0.77 3.78 -20.77
CA VAL A 92 1.51 2.63 -20.25
C VAL A 92 1.93 1.74 -21.42
N GLU A 93 3.23 1.57 -21.65
CA GLU A 93 3.81 0.80 -22.73
C GLU A 93 4.74 -0.31 -22.19
N VAL A 94 4.45 -1.55 -22.55
CA VAL A 94 5.34 -2.67 -22.24
C VAL A 94 6.45 -2.72 -23.28
N THR A 95 7.68 -2.48 -22.85
CA THR A 95 8.82 -2.46 -23.77
C THR A 95 9.37 -3.87 -24.01
N ASP A 96 10.25 -4.03 -25.00
CA ASP A 96 11.07 -5.23 -25.21
C ASP A 96 12.30 -5.28 -24.29
N LYS A 97 12.54 -4.22 -23.49
CA LYS A 97 13.72 -4.08 -22.66
C LYS A 97 13.56 -4.76 -21.31
N THR A 98 14.66 -5.27 -20.81
CA THR A 98 14.79 -5.78 -19.45
C THR A 98 15.92 -5.05 -18.72
N LYS A 99 15.91 -5.11 -17.38
CA LYS A 99 16.97 -4.56 -16.54
C LYS A 99 17.24 -5.51 -15.37
N MET A 100 18.51 -5.63 -15.02
CA MET A 100 18.90 -6.20 -13.74
C MET A 100 18.54 -5.22 -12.62
N ILE A 101 17.76 -5.68 -11.65
CA ILE A 101 17.41 -4.94 -10.44
C ILE A 101 18.20 -5.48 -9.25
N ALA A 102 18.00 -4.89 -8.08
CA ALA A 102 18.62 -5.34 -6.84
C ALA A 102 18.40 -6.85 -6.63
N ASN A 103 19.37 -7.49 -5.98
CA ASN A 103 19.36 -8.91 -5.64
C ASN A 103 19.38 -9.86 -6.86
N GLY A 104 19.80 -9.37 -8.03
CA GLY A 104 20.11 -10.21 -9.20
C GLY A 104 18.89 -10.65 -10.01
N ILE A 105 17.73 -10.03 -9.82
CA ILE A 105 16.52 -10.32 -10.58
C ILE A 105 16.55 -9.54 -11.90
N GLU A 106 16.22 -10.20 -13.00
CA GLU A 106 15.95 -9.55 -14.27
C GLU A 106 14.46 -9.19 -14.35
N ALA A 107 14.14 -7.93 -14.65
CA ALA A 107 12.76 -7.44 -14.71
C ALA A 107 12.45 -6.77 -16.06
N ARG A 108 11.20 -6.93 -16.52
CA ARG A 108 10.66 -6.24 -17.69
C ARG A 108 10.50 -4.74 -17.43
N VAL A 109 10.93 -3.91 -18.38
CA VAL A 109 10.71 -2.47 -18.33
C VAL A 109 9.33 -2.13 -18.88
N ILE A 110 8.50 -1.51 -18.04
CA ILE A 110 7.23 -0.88 -18.43
C ILE A 110 7.45 0.63 -18.36
N ARG A 111 7.08 1.34 -19.43
CA ARG A 111 7.16 2.80 -19.50
C ARG A 111 5.79 3.38 -19.19
N ASP A 112 5.74 4.22 -18.18
CA ASP A 112 4.59 5.07 -17.85
C ASP A 112 4.95 6.51 -18.21
N THR A 113 4.03 7.25 -18.83
CA THR A 113 4.25 8.62 -19.30
C THR A 113 2.97 9.42 -19.19
N VAL A 114 3.05 10.60 -18.57
CA VAL A 114 1.93 11.53 -18.37
C VAL A 114 2.19 12.80 -19.18
N SER A 115 1.16 13.32 -19.85
CA SER A 115 1.20 14.55 -20.66
C SER A 115 -0.10 15.33 -20.62
#